data_AF-A0A358R3D0-F1
#
_entry.id   AF-A0A358R3D0-F1
#
_cell.length_a   1.000
_cell.length_b   1.000
_cell.length_c   1.000
_cell.angle_alpha   90.00
_cell.angle_beta   90.00
_cell.angle_gamma   90.00
#
_symmetry.space_group_name_H-M   'P 1'
#
loop_
_entity.id
_entity.type
_entity.pdbx_description
1 polymer ?
#
loop_
_entity_poly.entity_id
_entity_poly.type
_entity_poly.pdbx_seq_one_letter_code
_entity_poly.pdbx_strand_id
1 'polypeptide(L)'
;MNSGDFVSVFELYKERYLQQDQQGHETKKALDRFQSWLKNNTKLFPARAKSEKQQKIDLGRFISAIVQEARSILAEKGVQIFCISLGLKESSKCIRAFSESTIYYRLGKTCPRKGNYRGMELLVMELVMDGNKNNIFIPLVERQQAIEEQMGTRIERESHRIESTGKYRFKLYFPFENDDSAEAIGRMSVMLANFIYITRKELINLNII
;
A
#
# COMPACT_ATOMS: atom_id res chain seq x y z
N MET A 1 12.62 16.93 -7.70
CA MET A 1 13.08 16.73 -6.31
C MET A 1 14.51 17.23 -6.22
N ASN A 2 14.76 18.21 -5.37
CA ASN A 2 16.11 18.64 -5.05
C ASN A 2 16.78 17.61 -4.13
N SER A 3 18.11 17.61 -4.05
CA SER A 3 18.87 16.70 -3.17
C SER A 3 18.45 16.83 -1.69
N GLY A 4 17.98 18.01 -1.28
CA GLY A 4 17.37 18.24 0.05
C GLY A 4 16.00 17.58 0.24
N ASP A 5 15.19 17.47 -0.82
CA ASP A 5 13.89 16.79 -0.77
C ASP A 5 14.10 15.28 -0.55
N PHE A 6 15.03 14.66 -1.28
CA PHE A 6 15.31 13.23 -1.13
C PHE A 6 15.82 12.87 0.27
N VAL A 7 16.74 13.66 0.83
CA VAL A 7 17.24 13.43 2.19
C VAL A 7 16.10 13.58 3.21
N SER A 8 15.22 14.56 3.05
CA SER A 8 14.07 14.74 3.96
C SER A 8 13.03 13.62 3.84
N VAL A 9 12.81 13.10 2.63
CA VAL A 9 11.94 11.96 2.35
C VAL A 9 12.52 10.69 2.94
N PHE A 10 13.84 10.47 2.77
CA PHE A 10 14.55 9.35 3.39
C PHE A 10 14.47 9.43 4.92
N GLU A 11 14.69 10.60 5.52
CA GLU A 11 14.55 10.80 6.97
C GLU A 11 13.16 10.42 7.47
N LEU A 12 12.12 10.87 6.77
CA LEU A 12 10.74 10.54 7.10
C LEU A 12 10.46 9.04 7.02
N TYR A 13 10.97 8.35 5.99
CA TYR A 13 10.81 6.89 5.88
C TYR A 13 11.66 6.12 6.87
N LYS A 14 12.88 6.60 7.17
CA LYS A 14 13.78 6.00 8.17
C LYS A 14 13.14 6.01 9.55
N GLU A 15 12.65 7.16 10.00
CA GLU A 15 11.99 7.28 11.32
C GLU A 15 10.75 6.38 11.40
N ARG A 16 9.98 6.27 10.31
CA ARG A 16 8.80 5.38 10.28
C ARG A 16 9.15 3.92 10.25
N TYR A 17 10.16 3.53 9.47
CA TYR A 17 10.68 2.17 9.44
C TYR A 17 11.17 1.76 10.84
N LEU A 18 11.91 2.64 11.52
CA LEU A 18 12.35 2.41 12.90
C LEU A 18 11.23 2.41 13.95
N GLN A 19 10.09 3.06 13.67
CA GLN A 19 8.89 2.96 14.51
C GLN A 19 8.07 1.69 14.25
N GLN A 20 8.23 1.07 13.09
CA GLN A 20 7.52 -0.14 12.69
C GLN A 20 8.32 -1.41 13.00
N ASP A 21 9.64 -1.35 12.92
CA ASP A 21 10.53 -2.47 13.21
C ASP A 21 10.99 -2.44 14.68
N GLN A 22 10.65 -3.47 15.46
CA GLN A 22 11.17 -3.65 16.83
C GLN A 22 12.57 -4.29 16.85
N GLN A 23 13.15 -4.62 15.69
CA GLN A 23 14.47 -5.25 15.62
C GLN A 23 15.64 -4.25 15.57
N GLY A 24 16.55 -4.43 16.52
CA GLY A 24 17.98 -4.28 16.29
C GLY A 24 18.56 -2.86 16.36
N HIS A 25 19.27 -2.58 17.44
CA HIS A 25 20.15 -1.41 17.57
C HIS A 25 21.15 -1.27 16.39
N GLU A 26 21.47 -2.37 15.70
CA GLU A 26 22.33 -2.41 14.52
C GLU A 26 21.66 -1.89 13.23
N THR A 27 20.38 -2.19 13.01
CA THR A 27 19.61 -1.66 11.86
C THR A 27 19.51 -0.14 11.93
N LYS A 28 19.25 0.40 13.12
CA LYS A 28 19.28 1.85 13.36
C LYS A 28 20.64 2.47 13.06
N LYS A 29 21.72 1.88 13.55
CA LYS A 29 23.09 2.36 13.26
C LYS A 29 23.40 2.36 11.76
N ALA A 30 23.00 1.32 11.04
CA ALA A 30 23.20 1.24 9.60
C ALA A 30 22.45 2.36 8.85
N LEU A 31 21.18 2.58 9.21
CA LEU A 31 20.36 3.63 8.63
C LEU A 31 20.86 5.04 8.96
N ASP A 32 21.33 5.27 10.18
CA ASP A 32 21.92 6.55 10.60
C ASP A 32 23.24 6.84 9.86
N ARG A 33 24.06 5.80 9.64
CA ARG A 33 25.28 5.89 8.82
C ARG A 33 24.95 6.20 7.37
N PHE A 34 23.93 5.55 6.81
CA PHE A 34 23.49 5.83 5.44
C PHE A 34 22.92 7.24 5.30
N GLN A 35 22.10 7.71 6.26
CA GLN A 35 21.63 9.10 6.29
C GLN A 35 22.78 10.11 6.33
N SER A 36 23.77 9.86 7.19
CA SER A 36 24.93 10.73 7.33
C SER A 36 25.76 10.74 6.05
N TRP A 37 25.92 9.58 5.41
CA TRP A 37 26.55 9.47 4.11
C TRP A 37 25.76 10.25 3.04
N LEU A 38 24.42 10.14 3.00
CA LEU A 38 23.57 10.89 2.07
C LEU A 38 23.72 12.41 2.24
N LYS A 39 23.72 12.91 3.50
CA LYS A 39 23.91 14.34 3.80
C LYS A 39 25.26 14.86 3.30
N ASN A 40 26.31 14.07 3.49
CA ASN A 40 27.67 14.45 3.11
C ASN A 40 27.95 14.31 1.60
N ASN A 41 27.13 13.51 0.91
CA ASN A 41 27.28 13.23 -0.52
C ASN A 41 26.14 13.82 -1.36
N THR A 42 25.45 14.85 -0.87
CA THR A 42 24.36 15.54 -1.57
C THR A 42 24.73 16.02 -2.98
N LYS A 43 26.02 16.26 -3.25
CA LYS A 43 26.56 16.65 -4.57
C LYS A 43 26.66 15.48 -5.57
N LEU A 44 26.68 14.23 -5.11
CA LEU A 44 26.69 13.03 -5.96
C LEU A 44 25.31 12.70 -6.51
N PHE A 45 24.26 13.29 -5.94
CA PHE A 45 22.89 13.20 -6.42
C PHE A 45 22.58 14.48 -7.18
N PRO A 46 22.84 14.53 -8.50
CA PRO A 46 22.40 15.67 -9.29
C PRO A 46 20.91 15.86 -9.01
N ALA A 47 20.54 17.05 -8.54
CA ALA A 47 19.14 17.44 -8.43
C ALA A 47 18.51 17.08 -9.77
N ARG A 48 17.54 16.16 -9.76
CA ARG A 48 16.82 15.77 -10.98
C ARG A 48 16.42 17.09 -11.63
N ALA A 49 17.02 17.40 -12.79
CA ALA A 49 16.84 18.67 -13.48
C ALA A 49 15.36 19.01 -13.39
N LYS A 50 15.04 20.21 -12.87
CA LYS A 50 13.67 20.69 -12.60
C LYS A 50 12.72 19.99 -13.55
N SER A 51 11.99 19.01 -13.01
CA SER A 51 11.07 18.22 -13.83
C SER A 51 10.22 19.21 -14.59
N GLU A 52 10.38 19.20 -15.90
CA GLU A 52 9.43 19.73 -16.86
C GLU A 52 8.04 19.52 -16.28
N LYS A 53 7.25 20.60 -16.16
CA LYS A 53 5.84 20.63 -15.71
C LYS A 53 5.33 19.23 -15.39
N GLN A 54 5.40 18.79 -14.12
CA GLN A 54 4.97 17.45 -13.69
C GLN A 54 3.71 17.08 -14.47
N GLN A 55 3.86 16.18 -15.45
CA GLN A 55 2.72 15.78 -16.26
C GLN A 55 1.75 15.16 -15.27
N LYS A 56 0.55 15.73 -15.21
CA LYS A 56 -0.49 15.26 -14.32
C LYS A 56 -0.87 13.87 -14.83
N ILE A 57 -0.38 12.83 -14.18
CA ILE A 57 -0.64 11.46 -14.60
C ILE A 57 -2.15 11.22 -14.60
N ASP A 58 -2.61 10.46 -15.59
CA ASP A 58 -3.97 9.97 -15.60
C ASP A 58 -4.09 8.85 -14.55
N LEU A 59 -4.48 9.24 -13.34
CA LEU A 59 -4.65 8.32 -12.21
C LEU A 59 -5.60 7.17 -12.54
N GLY A 60 -6.65 7.42 -13.33
CA GLY A 60 -7.61 6.40 -13.71
C GLY A 60 -6.97 5.35 -14.59
N ARG A 61 -6.15 5.77 -15.56
CA ARG A 61 -5.35 4.87 -16.41
C ARG A 61 -4.30 4.13 -15.61
N PHE A 62 -3.58 4.81 -14.73
CA PHE A 62 -2.55 4.22 -13.87
C PHE A 62 -3.12 3.11 -12.96
N ILE A 63 -4.20 3.40 -12.21
CA ILE A 63 -4.86 2.41 -11.36
C ILE A 63 -5.41 1.25 -12.22
N SER A 64 -5.94 1.53 -13.41
CA SER A 64 -6.44 0.48 -14.32
C SER A 64 -5.33 -0.45 -14.79
N ALA A 65 -4.16 0.08 -15.11
CA ALA A 65 -3.01 -0.70 -15.53
C ALA A 65 -2.55 -1.65 -14.41
N ILE A 66 -2.46 -1.13 -13.17
CA ILE A 66 -2.12 -1.94 -11.98
C ILE A 66 -3.11 -3.09 -11.80
N VAL A 67 -4.42 -2.80 -11.84
CA VAL A 67 -5.44 -3.84 -11.65
C VAL A 67 -5.41 -4.88 -12.77
N GLN A 68 -5.17 -4.45 -14.01
CA GLN A 68 -5.14 -5.35 -15.16
C GLN A 68 -3.94 -6.31 -15.10
N GLU A 69 -2.76 -5.82 -14.74
CA GLU A 69 -1.58 -6.67 -14.60
C GLU A 69 -1.66 -7.56 -13.35
N ALA A 70 -2.15 -7.03 -12.21
CA ALA A 70 -2.42 -7.85 -11.03
C ALA A 70 -3.42 -8.98 -11.33
N ARG A 71 -4.41 -8.76 -12.20
CA ARG A 71 -5.34 -9.81 -12.66
C ARG A 71 -4.60 -10.93 -13.38
N SER A 72 -3.66 -10.62 -14.26
CA SER A 72 -2.86 -11.64 -14.96
C SER A 72 -2.04 -12.46 -13.96
N ILE A 73 -1.35 -11.80 -13.04
CA ILE A 73 -0.54 -12.46 -11.99
C ILE A 73 -1.41 -13.39 -11.11
N LEU A 74 -2.62 -12.94 -10.75
CA LEU A 74 -3.54 -13.73 -9.93
C LEU A 74 -4.16 -14.91 -10.70
N ALA A 75 -4.43 -14.74 -12.00
CA ALA A 75 -4.97 -15.80 -12.84
C ALA A 75 -4.00 -16.99 -12.96
N GLU A 76 -2.69 -16.72 -13.07
CA GLU A 76 -1.64 -17.75 -13.01
C GLU A 76 -1.65 -18.54 -11.69
N LYS A 77 -2.12 -17.92 -10.60
CA LYS A 77 -2.28 -18.53 -9.27
C LYS A 77 -3.68 -19.12 -9.04
N GLY A 78 -4.51 -19.22 -10.08
CA GLY A 78 -5.88 -19.74 -9.98
C GLY A 78 -6.86 -18.81 -9.27
N VAL A 79 -6.55 -17.51 -9.15
CA VAL A 79 -7.42 -16.51 -8.52
C VAL A 79 -7.99 -15.57 -9.58
N GLN A 80 -9.31 -15.53 -9.72
CA GLN A 80 -9.98 -14.61 -10.61
C GLN A 80 -10.44 -13.35 -9.85
N ILE A 81 -10.18 -12.18 -10.43
CA ILE A 81 -10.63 -10.89 -9.87
C ILE A 81 -11.45 -10.07 -10.87
N PHE A 82 -12.51 -9.47 -10.35
CA PHE A 82 -13.44 -8.64 -11.11
C PHE A 82 -13.39 -7.20 -10.61
N CYS A 83 -13.28 -6.24 -11.53
CA CYS A 83 -13.34 -4.83 -11.16
C CYS A 83 -14.81 -4.42 -11.02
N ILE A 84 -15.17 -3.83 -9.89
CA ILE A 84 -16.47 -3.23 -9.65
C ILE A 84 -16.25 -1.72 -9.73
N SER A 85 -16.39 -1.11 -10.90
CA SER A 85 -16.29 0.34 -11.07
C SER A 85 -17.67 1.00 -11.04
N LEU A 86 -17.76 2.19 -10.42
CA LEU A 86 -18.92 3.08 -10.48
C LEU A 86 -18.71 4.27 -11.47
N GLY A 87 -17.65 4.28 -12.30
CA GLY A 87 -17.44 5.31 -13.32
C GLY A 87 -16.03 5.38 -13.93
N LEU A 88 -15.85 6.30 -14.91
CA LEU A 88 -14.64 6.46 -15.72
C LEU A 88 -13.57 7.42 -15.15
N LYS A 89 -13.91 8.25 -14.15
CA LYS A 89 -13.02 9.26 -13.53
C LYS A 89 -12.74 8.98 -12.05
N GLU A 90 -12.42 7.73 -11.72
CA GLU A 90 -12.31 7.33 -10.33
C GLU A 90 -10.88 7.43 -9.81
N SER A 91 -10.72 8.08 -8.64
CA SER A 91 -9.48 8.06 -7.86
C SER A 91 -9.26 6.72 -7.14
N SER A 92 -10.10 5.73 -7.40
CA SER A 92 -10.04 4.39 -6.81
C SER A 92 -10.78 3.35 -7.65
N LYS A 93 -10.40 2.09 -7.55
CA LYS A 93 -11.12 0.93 -8.10
C LYS A 93 -11.43 -0.09 -7.02
N CYS A 94 -12.66 -0.58 -6.98
CA CYS A 94 -13.04 -1.73 -6.16
C CYS A 94 -12.82 -3.02 -6.94
N ILE A 95 -12.35 -4.04 -6.26
CA ILE A 95 -11.90 -5.30 -6.84
C ILE A 95 -12.52 -6.42 -6.00
N ARG A 96 -13.30 -7.27 -6.64
CA ARG A 96 -13.88 -8.45 -6.02
C ARG A 96 -13.07 -9.68 -6.37
N ALA A 97 -12.61 -10.39 -5.34
CA ALA A 97 -11.89 -11.66 -5.46
C ALA A 97 -12.70 -12.85 -4.89
N PHE A 98 -13.92 -12.59 -4.41
CA PHE A 98 -14.78 -13.54 -3.71
C PHE A 98 -16.19 -13.53 -4.35
N SER A 99 -16.95 -14.60 -4.16
CA SER A 99 -18.37 -14.62 -4.54
C SER A 99 -19.20 -13.65 -3.70
N GLU A 100 -18.86 -13.53 -2.42
CA GLU A 100 -19.53 -12.69 -1.44
C GLU A 100 -19.31 -11.18 -1.71
N SER A 101 -20.38 -10.39 -1.64
CA SER A 101 -20.37 -8.99 -2.07
C SER A 101 -19.91 -8.01 -1.00
N THR A 102 -19.86 -8.44 0.26
CA THR A 102 -19.57 -7.57 1.42
C THR A 102 -18.08 -7.42 1.70
N ILE A 103 -17.24 -8.27 1.11
CA ILE A 103 -15.78 -8.25 1.23
C ILE A 103 -15.18 -7.94 -0.13
N TYR A 104 -14.38 -6.89 -0.21
CA TYR A 104 -13.75 -6.49 -1.47
C TYR A 104 -12.43 -5.76 -1.21
N TYR A 105 -11.59 -5.72 -2.23
CA TYR A 105 -10.37 -4.93 -2.21
C TYR A 105 -10.62 -3.56 -2.84
N ARG A 106 -9.89 -2.54 -2.41
CA ARG A 106 -9.91 -1.21 -3.00
C ARG A 106 -8.49 -0.74 -3.24
N LEU A 107 -8.20 -0.34 -4.47
CA LEU A 107 -6.98 0.38 -4.83
C LEU A 107 -7.33 1.83 -5.08
N GLY A 108 -6.65 2.80 -4.48
CA GLY A 108 -6.94 4.21 -4.73
C GLY A 108 -5.86 5.18 -4.29
N LYS A 109 -6.05 6.45 -4.61
CA LYS A 109 -5.22 7.54 -4.10
C LYS A 109 -5.90 8.17 -2.88
N THR A 110 -5.13 8.47 -1.83
CA THR A 110 -5.61 9.15 -0.64
C THR A 110 -4.62 10.22 -0.17
N CYS A 111 -5.11 11.23 0.53
CA CYS A 111 -4.31 12.23 1.21
C CYS A 111 -4.86 12.43 2.63
N PRO A 112 -4.36 11.66 3.62
CA PRO A 112 -4.88 11.71 4.99
C PRO A 112 -4.78 13.11 5.59
N ARG A 113 -5.82 13.56 6.29
CA ARG A 113 -5.82 14.87 6.97
C ARG A 113 -5.25 14.83 8.38
N LYS A 114 -5.12 13.63 8.96
CA LYS A 114 -4.70 13.38 10.34
C LYS A 114 -3.84 12.11 10.39
N GLY A 115 -3.12 11.90 11.49
CA GLY A 115 -2.26 10.75 11.72
C GLY A 115 -0.88 10.87 11.07
N ASN A 116 -0.14 9.76 11.06
CA ASN A 116 1.28 9.73 10.67
C ASN A 116 1.51 10.11 9.20
N TYR A 117 0.50 9.95 8.34
CA TYR A 117 0.56 10.24 6.91
C TYR A 117 -0.08 11.57 6.51
N ARG A 118 -0.28 12.49 7.47
CA ARG A 118 -0.97 13.75 7.22
C ARG A 118 -0.34 14.54 6.07
N GLY A 119 -1.17 14.93 5.10
CA GLY A 119 -0.78 15.78 3.97
C GLY A 119 0.01 15.08 2.86
N MET A 120 0.26 13.78 2.98
CA MET A 120 0.98 13.00 1.97
C MET A 120 0.03 12.42 0.94
N GLU A 121 0.39 12.51 -0.33
CA GLU A 121 -0.27 11.73 -1.38
C GLU A 121 0.19 10.28 -1.32
N LEU A 122 -0.76 9.37 -1.17
CA LEU A 122 -0.50 7.94 -1.03
C LEU A 122 -1.34 7.14 -2.02
N LEU A 123 -0.76 6.08 -2.55
CA LEU A 123 -1.50 4.96 -3.08
C LEU A 123 -1.87 4.04 -1.91
N VAL A 124 -3.13 3.64 -1.83
CA VAL A 124 -3.65 2.76 -0.79
C VAL A 124 -4.24 1.51 -1.42
N MET A 125 -3.86 0.36 -0.88
CA MET A 125 -4.50 -0.94 -1.13
C MET A 125 -5.23 -1.33 0.15
N GLU A 126 -6.52 -1.63 0.05
CA GLU A 126 -7.34 -1.95 1.21
C GLU A 126 -8.07 -3.27 0.99
N LEU A 127 -8.14 -4.10 2.03
CA LEU A 127 -9.15 -5.15 2.15
C LEU A 127 -10.26 -4.59 3.02
N VAL A 128 -11.44 -4.41 2.42
CA VAL A 128 -12.64 -3.85 3.07
C VAL A 128 -13.51 -5.00 3.57
N MET A 129 -13.78 -5.00 4.87
CA MET A 129 -14.57 -6.01 5.59
C MET A 129 -15.64 -5.33 6.46
N ASP A 130 -16.08 -4.14 6.07
CA ASP A 130 -17.03 -3.33 6.83
C ASP A 130 -18.29 -4.15 7.20
N GLY A 131 -18.73 -4.06 8.46
CA GLY A 131 -19.84 -4.85 9.00
C GLY A 131 -19.49 -6.28 9.48
N ASN A 132 -18.33 -6.83 9.10
CA ASN A 132 -17.95 -8.23 9.38
C ASN A 132 -16.94 -8.37 10.54
N LYS A 133 -17.30 -7.89 11.73
CA LYS A 133 -16.37 -7.85 12.89
C LYS A 133 -15.90 -9.26 13.32
N ASN A 134 -16.82 -10.08 13.81
CA ASN A 134 -16.47 -11.31 14.52
C ASN A 134 -16.17 -12.46 13.55
N ASN A 135 -16.82 -12.46 12.39
CA ASN A 135 -16.70 -13.56 11.44
C ASN A 135 -15.47 -13.43 10.54
N ILE A 136 -14.92 -12.22 10.40
CA ILE A 136 -13.84 -11.95 9.44
C ILE A 136 -12.74 -11.11 10.06
N PHE A 137 -13.05 -9.90 10.52
CA PHE A 137 -12.03 -8.95 10.92
C PHE A 137 -11.20 -9.44 12.11
N ILE A 138 -11.84 -9.90 13.18
CA ILE A 138 -11.13 -10.40 14.37
C ILE A 138 -10.29 -11.64 14.06
N PRO A 139 -10.82 -12.70 13.40
CA PRO A 139 -10.01 -13.84 12.97
C PRO A 139 -8.81 -13.45 12.10
N LEU A 140 -8.97 -12.48 11.19
CA LEU A 140 -7.89 -12.04 10.32
C LEU A 140 -6.85 -11.19 11.07
N VAL A 141 -7.25 -10.44 12.09
CA VAL A 141 -6.35 -9.72 13.01
C VAL A 141 -5.44 -10.70 13.76
N GLU A 142 -5.96 -11.85 14.18
CA GLU A 142 -5.14 -12.90 14.82
C GLU A 142 -4.09 -13.49 13.87
N ARG A 143 -4.32 -13.40 12.56
CA ARG A 143 -3.37 -13.81 11.50
C ARG A 143 -2.53 -12.66 10.95
N GLN A 144 -2.70 -11.43 11.46
CA GLN A 144 -2.07 -10.24 10.88
C GLN A 144 -0.55 -10.39 10.76
N GLN A 145 0.12 -10.86 11.82
CA GLN A 145 1.56 -11.04 11.80
C GLN A 145 2.02 -12.02 10.70
N ALA A 146 1.33 -13.16 10.53
CA ALA A 146 1.65 -14.13 9.49
C ALA A 146 1.43 -13.58 8.07
N ILE A 147 0.45 -12.68 7.91
CA ILE A 147 0.23 -11.98 6.65
C ILE A 147 1.36 -10.97 6.40
N GLU A 148 1.75 -10.19 7.42
CA GLU A 148 2.83 -9.20 7.34
C GLU A 148 4.18 -9.85 7.01
N GLU A 149 4.49 -11.00 7.62
CA GLU A 149 5.70 -11.79 7.35
C GLU A 149 5.75 -12.28 5.89
N GLN A 150 4.62 -12.77 5.35
CA GLN A 150 4.54 -13.18 3.94
C GLN A 150 4.58 -12.00 2.97
N MET A 151 4.02 -10.86 3.38
CA MET A 151 3.98 -9.64 2.56
C MET A 151 5.30 -8.87 2.58
N GLY A 152 6.12 -9.03 3.63
CA GLY A 152 7.31 -8.21 3.88
C GLY A 152 6.97 -6.74 4.16
N THR A 153 5.73 -6.43 4.55
CA THR A 153 5.28 -5.07 4.87
C THR A 153 4.18 -5.09 5.92
N ARG A 154 4.11 -4.03 6.72
CA ARG A 154 3.14 -3.89 7.80
C ARG A 154 1.74 -3.58 7.26
N ILE A 155 0.74 -4.20 7.84
CA ILE A 155 -0.66 -3.93 7.60
C ILE A 155 -1.16 -2.92 8.63
N GLU A 156 -1.68 -1.82 8.12
CA GLU A 156 -2.34 -0.81 8.94
C GLU A 156 -3.82 -1.15 9.12
N ARG A 157 -4.36 -0.82 10.29
CA ARG A 157 -5.77 -0.95 10.61
C ARG A 157 -6.41 0.42 10.79
N GLU A 158 -7.73 0.46 10.77
CA GLU A 158 -8.44 1.64 11.25
C GLU A 158 -8.18 1.83 12.76
N SER A 159 -8.24 3.07 13.25
CA SER A 159 -8.18 3.30 14.70
C SER A 159 -9.36 2.62 15.40
N HIS A 160 -9.20 2.20 16.66
CA HIS A 160 -10.28 1.58 17.45
C HIS A 160 -11.59 2.38 17.47
N ARG A 161 -11.50 3.72 17.45
CA ARG A 161 -12.68 4.61 17.35
C ARG A 161 -13.44 4.48 16.03
N ILE A 162 -12.74 4.18 14.94
CA ILE A 162 -13.34 3.98 13.61
C ILE A 162 -13.86 2.53 13.51
N GLU A 163 -13.10 1.56 14.01
CA GLU A 163 -13.53 0.16 14.08
C GLU A 163 -14.83 0.01 14.87
N SER A 164 -15.01 0.75 15.98
CA SER A 164 -16.26 0.74 16.75
C SER A 164 -17.48 1.23 15.97
N THR A 165 -17.29 1.88 14.82
CA THR A 165 -18.38 2.29 13.91
C THR A 165 -18.70 1.23 12.84
N GLY A 166 -18.11 0.04 12.91
CA GLY A 166 -18.32 -1.03 11.94
C GLY A 166 -17.42 -0.97 10.72
N LYS A 167 -16.38 -0.13 10.72
CA LYS A 167 -15.43 0.01 9.61
C LYS A 167 -14.18 -0.80 9.88
N TYR A 168 -14.02 -1.89 9.14
CA TYR A 168 -13.00 -2.91 9.38
C TYR A 168 -12.16 -3.08 8.12
N ARG A 169 -10.91 -2.63 8.17
CA ARG A 169 -10.06 -2.56 6.98
C ARG A 169 -8.62 -2.86 7.30
N PHE A 170 -8.01 -3.66 6.45
CA PHE A 170 -6.56 -3.79 6.37
C PHE A 170 -6.06 -2.91 5.25
N LYS A 171 -4.98 -2.16 5.49
CA LYS A 171 -4.47 -1.16 4.56
C LYS A 171 -2.97 -1.29 4.37
N LEU A 172 -2.53 -1.12 3.14
CA LEU A 172 -1.15 -0.88 2.76
C LEU A 172 -1.05 0.52 2.18
N TYR A 173 -0.09 1.30 2.66
CA TYR A 173 0.17 2.66 2.19
C TYR A 173 1.49 2.74 1.46
N PHE A 174 1.44 3.25 0.23
CA PHE A 174 2.62 3.49 -0.59
C PHE A 174 2.71 4.97 -0.94
N PRO A 175 3.91 5.55 -0.92
CA PRO A 175 4.13 6.93 -1.38
C PRO A 175 3.70 7.08 -2.84
N PHE A 176 2.94 8.14 -3.14
CA PHE A 176 2.55 8.41 -4.51
C PHE A 176 3.50 9.44 -5.14
N GLU A 177 4.38 8.97 -6.01
CA GLU A 177 5.46 9.78 -6.61
C GLU A 177 5.08 10.40 -7.97
N ASN A 178 3.81 10.31 -8.39
CA ASN A 178 3.34 10.66 -9.73
C ASN A 178 4.17 9.98 -10.84
N ASP A 179 4.55 8.72 -10.61
CA ASP A 179 5.30 7.87 -11.54
C ASP A 179 4.35 6.80 -12.13
N ASP A 180 4.05 6.92 -13.41
CA ASP A 180 3.24 5.97 -14.19
C ASP A 180 4.08 5.09 -15.13
N SER A 181 5.38 4.97 -14.86
CA SER A 181 6.27 4.06 -15.59
C SER A 181 5.82 2.60 -15.48
N ALA A 182 6.21 1.79 -16.47
CA ALA A 182 5.96 0.36 -16.46
C ALA A 182 6.56 -0.33 -15.22
N GLU A 183 7.70 0.16 -14.71
CA GLU A 183 8.32 -0.34 -13.48
C GLU A 183 7.44 -0.05 -12.25
N ALA A 184 6.96 1.18 -12.11
CA ALA A 184 6.07 1.55 -11.01
C ALA A 184 4.76 0.76 -11.04
N ILE A 185 4.17 0.61 -12.23
CA ILE A 185 2.98 -0.21 -12.45
C ILE A 185 3.27 -1.66 -12.05
N GLY A 186 4.30 -2.30 -12.63
CA GLY A 186 4.64 -3.69 -12.35
C GLY A 186 4.88 -3.97 -10.86
N ARG A 187 5.64 -3.09 -10.19
CA ARG A 187 5.86 -3.20 -8.74
C ARG A 187 4.55 -3.14 -7.94
N MET A 188 3.66 -2.20 -8.26
CA MET A 188 2.38 -2.06 -7.57
C MET A 188 1.40 -3.20 -7.92
N SER A 189 1.46 -3.72 -9.14
CA SER A 189 0.69 -4.90 -9.59
C SER A 189 1.06 -6.14 -8.79
N VAL A 190 2.36 -6.39 -8.60
CA VAL A 190 2.86 -7.49 -7.76
C VAL A 190 2.42 -7.33 -6.31
N MET A 191 2.55 -6.12 -5.74
CA MET A 191 2.11 -5.85 -4.37
C MET A 191 0.61 -6.10 -4.18
N LEU A 192 -0.22 -5.62 -5.12
CA LEU A 192 -1.66 -5.84 -5.08
C LEU A 192 -2.01 -7.33 -5.22
N ALA A 193 -1.38 -8.03 -6.16
CA ALA A 193 -1.60 -9.45 -6.37
C ALA A 193 -1.20 -10.28 -5.14
N ASN A 194 -0.04 -9.99 -4.54
CA ASN A 194 0.41 -10.67 -3.32
C ASN A 194 -0.53 -10.38 -2.15
N PHE A 195 -0.95 -9.12 -1.98
CA PHE A 195 -1.89 -8.76 -0.93
C PHE A 195 -3.19 -9.56 -1.06
N ILE A 196 -3.82 -9.54 -2.25
CA ILE A 196 -5.04 -10.31 -2.52
C ILE A 196 -4.84 -11.81 -2.30
N TYR A 197 -3.74 -12.37 -2.82
CA TYR A 197 -3.48 -13.81 -2.75
C TYR A 197 -3.29 -14.29 -1.31
N ILE A 198 -2.45 -13.59 -0.53
CA ILE A 198 -2.13 -13.97 0.85
C ILE A 198 -3.35 -13.81 1.74
N THR A 199 -4.05 -12.67 1.69
CA THR A 199 -5.25 -12.49 2.54
C THR A 199 -6.37 -13.43 2.12
N ARG A 200 -6.53 -13.75 0.83
CA ARG A 200 -7.47 -14.79 0.38
C ARG A 200 -7.11 -16.16 0.95
N LYS A 201 -5.83 -16.55 0.94
CA LYS A 201 -5.38 -17.82 1.51
C LYS A 201 -5.72 -17.92 3.00
N GLU A 202 -5.48 -16.86 3.77
CA GLU A 202 -5.85 -16.85 5.19
C GLU A 202 -7.37 -16.90 5.41
N LEU A 203 -8.16 -16.21 4.59
CA LEU A 203 -9.63 -16.30 4.67
C LEU A 203 -10.16 -17.71 4.36
N ILE A 204 -9.54 -18.44 3.41
CA ILE A 204 -9.85 -19.85 3.14
C ILE A 204 -9.45 -20.72 4.34
N ASN A 205 -8.26 -20.52 4.90
CA ASN A 205 -7.79 -21.28 6.08
C ASN A 205 -8.71 -21.10 7.29
N LEU A 206 -9.38 -19.95 7.38
CA LEU A 206 -10.36 -19.63 8.43
C LEU A 206 -11.77 -20.14 8.12
N ASN A 207 -11.99 -20.81 6.98
CA ASN A 207 -13.30 -21.25 6.48
C ASN A 207 -14.32 -20.10 6.35
N ILE A 208 -13.86 -18.90 6.02
CA ILE A 208 -14.71 -17.73 5.81
C ILE A 208 -15.22 -17.68 4.36
N ILE A 209 -14.41 -18.19 3.42
CA ILE A 209 -14.67 -18.22 1.96
C ILE A 209 -14.28 -19.57 1.35
#